data_AF-A0A0G2HLT3-F1
#
_entry.id   AF-A0A0G2HLT3-F1
#
_cell.length_a   1.000
_cell.length_b   1.000
_cell.length_c   1.000
_cell.angle_alpha   90.00
_cell.angle_beta   90.00
_cell.angle_gamma   90.00
#
_symmetry.space_group_name_H-M   'P 1'
#
loop_
_entity.id
_entity.type
_entity.pdbx_description
1 polymer ?
#
loop_
_entity_poly.entity_id
_entity_poly.type
_entity_poly.pdbx_seq_one_letter_code
_entity_poly.pdbx_strand_id
1 'polypeptide(L)'
;MLDICLWGASAVAEDTVDISGKSIEKASFWYTRMTAHALFRGDSEGAVRILKDASKAHPELLFVSLALQLVSKGDRDVAAEQLDFDEAVAAKTDPYLRAISSYIATGDWATIANQRSLPLRDRTFVAVRNFNDDQLTRWLATEVEEAISEGDIEGIVLTGITEKMVDILAKYVEKFHDIQTATLVMSYCSPRYIDDYRCTAWRNAYRAYLQRHKAFYQRTKFEVESTKRSKSDGRPTIKPPSRQIALRCVYCDAETSLLRASPAAPLTGGPTSASIPGPFQNGRGVVHNPYTEKMVTPGIACPNCKRHLPRCVVCLEVVGIPRSDTPAAAADPEATKLASRFPTFCLKCEHVLHLDHARQWFARHNECPVPECRCRCNFRANPELNYR
;
A
#
# COMPACT_ATOMS: atom_id res chain seq x y z
N MET A 1 -12.01 -25.57 7.73
CA MET A 1 -13.23 -24.76 7.83
C MET A 1 -12.76 -23.31 7.86
N LEU A 2 -13.01 -22.54 6.80
CA LEU A 2 -12.24 -21.35 6.40
C LEU A 2 -11.99 -20.35 7.55
N ASP A 3 -10.72 -20.04 7.81
CA ASP A 3 -10.25 -18.93 8.68
C ASP A 3 -10.74 -17.54 8.22
N ILE A 4 -11.41 -17.46 7.07
CA ILE A 4 -12.11 -16.26 6.55
C ILE A 4 -13.03 -15.63 7.62
N CYS A 5 -13.60 -16.45 8.51
CA CYS A 5 -14.55 -15.99 9.51
C CYS A 5 -13.90 -15.27 10.72
N LEU A 6 -12.58 -15.41 10.91
CA LEU A 6 -11.80 -14.74 11.97
C LEU A 6 -11.14 -13.43 11.51
N TRP A 7 -11.11 -13.16 10.20
CA TRP A 7 -10.60 -11.90 9.66
C TRP A 7 -11.45 -10.71 10.13
N GLY A 8 -10.86 -9.84 10.96
CA GLY A 8 -11.55 -8.68 11.54
C GLY A 8 -12.14 -8.89 12.93
N ALA A 9 -12.06 -10.08 13.53
CA ALA A 9 -12.53 -10.28 14.91
C ALA A 9 -11.75 -9.42 15.93
N SER A 10 -10.47 -9.12 15.64
CA SER A 10 -9.66 -8.18 16.43
C SER A 10 -10.15 -6.73 16.29
N ALA A 11 -10.71 -6.35 15.14
CA ALA A 11 -11.23 -4.99 14.91
C ALA A 11 -12.54 -4.73 15.70
N VAL A 12 -13.30 -5.78 16.02
CA VAL A 12 -14.50 -5.66 16.88
C VAL A 12 -14.14 -5.27 18.32
N ALA A 13 -12.91 -5.56 18.77
CA ALA A 13 -12.38 -5.05 20.04
C ALA A 13 -11.85 -3.60 19.93
N GLU A 14 -11.61 -3.10 18.71
CA GLU A 14 -11.18 -1.72 18.44
C GLU A 14 -12.36 -0.78 18.15
N ASP A 15 -13.48 -1.28 17.59
CA ASP A 15 -14.73 -0.52 17.41
C ASP A 15 -15.41 -0.14 18.74
N THR A 16 -14.90 -0.65 19.87
CA THR A 16 -15.38 -0.33 21.22
C THR A 16 -14.64 0.83 21.86
N VAL A 17 -13.95 1.70 21.12
CA VAL A 17 -13.40 2.96 21.68
C VAL A 17 -13.97 4.17 20.94
N ASP A 18 -14.51 5.12 21.69
CA ASP A 18 -14.90 6.41 21.12
C ASP A 18 -13.67 7.19 20.61
N ILE A 19 -13.89 8.31 19.92
CA ILE A 19 -12.82 9.20 19.40
C ILE A 19 -11.89 9.71 20.52
N SER A 20 -12.29 9.57 21.78
CA SER A 20 -11.55 9.94 22.99
C SER A 20 -10.83 8.77 23.66
N GLY A 21 -10.86 7.56 23.07
CA GLY A 21 -10.22 6.37 23.61
C GLY A 21 -10.92 5.74 24.81
N LYS A 22 -12.19 6.08 25.09
CA LYS A 22 -12.96 5.41 26.13
C LYS A 22 -13.59 4.13 25.60
N SER A 23 -13.37 3.03 26.32
CA SER A 23 -14.08 1.78 26.11
C SER A 23 -15.60 2.06 26.13
N ILE A 24 -16.29 1.73 25.05
CA ILE A 24 -17.75 1.68 24.95
C ILE A 24 -18.17 0.52 25.87
N GLU A 25 -18.25 0.82 27.16
CA GLU A 25 -18.78 -0.09 28.15
C GLU A 25 -20.23 -0.44 27.76
N LYS A 26 -20.47 -1.73 27.45
CA LYS A 26 -21.74 -2.46 27.70
C LYS A 26 -23.05 -1.80 27.23
N ALA A 27 -23.04 -1.07 26.11
CA ALA A 27 -24.30 -0.68 25.46
C ALA A 27 -25.10 -1.93 25.06
N SER A 28 -26.45 -1.86 25.12
CA SER A 28 -27.37 -2.97 24.77
C SER A 28 -27.01 -3.59 23.40
N PHE A 29 -26.62 -2.75 22.43
CA PHE A 29 -26.15 -3.13 21.10
C PHE A 29 -24.95 -4.11 21.08
N TRP A 30 -24.02 -4.01 22.02
CA TRP A 30 -22.87 -4.94 22.07
C TRP A 30 -23.34 -6.35 22.38
N TYR A 31 -24.27 -6.49 23.33
CA TYR A 31 -24.81 -7.77 23.73
C TYR A 31 -25.66 -8.41 22.63
N THR A 32 -26.49 -7.63 21.94
CA THR A 32 -27.30 -8.11 20.81
C THR A 32 -26.40 -8.54 19.64
N ARG A 33 -25.36 -7.76 19.29
CA ARG A 33 -24.36 -8.14 18.29
C ARG A 33 -23.65 -9.44 18.66
N MET A 34 -23.09 -9.55 19.86
CA MET A 34 -22.38 -10.75 20.31
C MET A 34 -23.28 -11.99 20.33
N THR A 35 -24.53 -11.81 20.75
CA THR A 35 -25.56 -12.86 20.69
C THR A 35 -25.81 -13.30 19.25
N ALA A 36 -26.01 -12.35 18.32
CA ALA A 36 -26.24 -12.66 16.92
C ALA A 36 -25.05 -13.40 16.32
N HIS A 37 -23.81 -12.99 16.60
CA HIS A 37 -22.62 -13.72 16.16
C HIS A 37 -22.53 -15.13 16.74
N ALA A 38 -22.88 -15.34 18.02
CA ALA A 38 -22.95 -16.68 18.61
C ALA A 38 -24.01 -17.55 17.92
N LEU A 39 -25.21 -16.98 17.71
CA LEU A 39 -26.30 -17.62 16.98
C LEU A 39 -25.90 -18.01 15.55
N PHE A 40 -25.26 -17.10 14.81
CA PHE A 40 -24.80 -17.35 13.45
C PHE A 40 -23.76 -18.47 13.40
N ARG A 41 -22.94 -18.63 14.44
CA ARG A 41 -21.98 -19.76 14.57
C ARG A 41 -22.65 -21.08 14.95
N GLY A 42 -23.96 -21.09 15.22
CA GLY A 42 -24.71 -22.24 15.73
C GLY A 42 -24.52 -22.48 17.23
N ASP A 43 -23.96 -21.52 17.98
CA ASP A 43 -23.81 -21.59 19.44
C ASP A 43 -25.04 -20.98 20.13
N SER A 44 -26.15 -21.73 20.10
CA SER A 44 -27.42 -21.30 20.73
C SER A 44 -27.30 -21.15 22.24
N GLU A 45 -26.53 -22.04 22.90
CA GLU A 45 -26.31 -21.98 24.36
C GLU A 45 -25.51 -20.73 24.76
N GLY A 46 -24.45 -20.43 24.01
CA GLY A 46 -23.67 -19.21 24.18
C GLY A 46 -24.50 -17.96 23.93
N ALA A 47 -25.32 -17.94 22.88
CA ALA A 47 -26.22 -16.83 22.57
C ALA A 47 -27.21 -16.57 23.73
N VAL A 48 -27.85 -17.62 24.25
CA VAL A 48 -28.76 -17.51 25.40
C VAL A 48 -28.05 -16.96 26.63
N ARG A 49 -26.84 -17.48 26.94
CA ARG A 49 -26.05 -17.04 28.10
C ARG A 49 -25.69 -15.56 27.99
N ILE A 50 -25.28 -15.09 26.81
CA ILE A 50 -24.96 -13.68 26.57
C ILE A 50 -26.18 -12.79 26.84
N LEU A 51 -27.36 -13.13 26.31
CA LEU A 51 -28.58 -12.35 26.56
C LEU A 51 -29.02 -12.39 28.03
N LYS A 52 -28.87 -13.55 28.70
CA LYS A 52 -29.23 -13.69 30.13
C LYS A 52 -28.31 -12.88 31.04
N ASP A 53 -27.04 -12.75 30.68
CA ASP A 53 -26.12 -11.87 31.39
C ASP A 53 -26.39 -10.40 31.07
N ALA A 54 -26.74 -10.08 29.82
CA ALA A 54 -27.15 -8.75 29.39
C ALA A 54 -28.41 -8.27 30.12
N SER A 55 -29.38 -9.16 30.35
CA SER A 55 -30.67 -8.81 30.97
C SER A 55 -30.57 -8.34 32.42
N LYS A 56 -29.41 -8.55 33.09
CA LYS A 56 -29.13 -7.96 34.41
C LYS A 56 -29.01 -6.44 34.35
N ALA A 57 -28.54 -5.91 33.23
CA ALA A 57 -28.38 -4.47 32.99
C ALA A 57 -29.44 -3.91 32.03
N HIS A 58 -29.97 -4.74 31.14
CA HIS A 58 -30.90 -4.40 30.05
C HIS A 58 -32.13 -5.33 30.09
N PRO A 59 -33.07 -5.13 31.03
CA PRO A 59 -34.19 -6.06 31.28
C PRO A 59 -35.06 -6.36 30.05
N GLU A 60 -35.12 -5.46 29.08
CA GLU A 60 -35.83 -5.63 27.81
C GLU A 60 -35.31 -6.82 26.98
N LEU A 61 -34.05 -7.23 27.16
CA LEU A 61 -33.46 -8.37 26.46
C LEU A 61 -33.86 -9.73 27.04
N LEU A 62 -34.53 -9.76 28.20
CA LEU A 62 -34.92 -11.00 28.87
C LEU A 62 -35.91 -11.82 28.05
N PHE A 63 -36.88 -11.16 27.42
CA PHE A 63 -37.91 -11.81 26.60
C PHE A 63 -37.29 -12.52 25.39
N VAL A 64 -36.30 -11.88 24.77
CA VAL A 64 -35.57 -12.44 23.62
C VAL A 64 -34.70 -13.62 24.06
N SER A 65 -34.08 -13.55 25.25
CA SER A 65 -33.35 -14.68 25.84
C SER A 65 -34.24 -15.91 26.05
N LEU A 66 -35.45 -15.68 26.59
CA LEU A 66 -36.42 -16.75 26.85
C LEU A 66 -36.99 -17.35 25.55
N ALA A 67 -37.35 -16.50 24.59
CA ALA A 67 -37.81 -16.95 23.28
C ALA A 67 -36.73 -17.77 22.56
N LEU A 68 -35.46 -17.35 22.64
CA LEU A 68 -34.35 -18.11 22.07
C LEU A 68 -34.13 -19.46 22.76
N GLN A 69 -34.33 -19.54 24.09
CA GLN A 69 -34.31 -20.81 24.82
C GLN A 69 -35.42 -21.77 24.39
N LEU A 70 -36.62 -21.26 24.15
CA LEU A 70 -37.75 -22.06 23.66
C LEU A 70 -37.48 -22.62 22.27
N VAL A 71 -36.93 -21.81 21.36
CA VAL A 71 -36.48 -22.29 20.04
C VAL A 71 -35.42 -23.38 20.17
N SER A 72 -34.46 -23.22 21.10
CA SER A 72 -33.44 -24.24 21.34
C SER A 72 -33.99 -25.55 21.90
N LYS A 73 -35.19 -25.55 22.49
CA LYS A 73 -35.88 -26.73 23.02
C LYS A 73 -36.88 -27.36 22.04
N GLY A 74 -37.12 -26.72 20.90
CA GLY A 74 -38.06 -27.17 19.87
C GLY A 74 -39.45 -26.52 19.93
N ASP A 75 -39.71 -25.64 20.91
CA ASP A 75 -41.02 -25.00 21.13
C ASP A 75 -41.11 -23.66 20.39
N ARG A 76 -41.02 -23.70 19.06
CA ARG A 76 -40.95 -22.49 18.21
C ARG A 76 -42.24 -21.68 18.17
N ASP A 77 -43.40 -22.34 18.12
CA ASP A 77 -44.69 -21.65 18.06
C ASP A 77 -44.93 -20.80 19.32
N VAL A 78 -44.58 -21.36 20.49
CA VAL A 78 -44.62 -20.65 21.78
C VAL A 78 -43.60 -19.50 21.82
N ALA A 79 -42.41 -19.70 21.22
CA ALA A 79 -41.40 -18.65 21.14
C ALA A 79 -41.83 -17.46 20.27
N ALA A 80 -42.55 -17.72 19.16
CA ALA A 80 -43.08 -16.69 18.27
C ALA A 80 -44.18 -15.88 18.94
N GLU A 81 -45.12 -16.54 19.63
CA GLU A 81 -46.17 -15.88 20.43
C GLU A 81 -45.58 -14.99 21.53
N GLN A 82 -44.45 -15.39 22.12
CA GLN A 82 -43.79 -14.64 23.18
C GLN A 82 -43.03 -13.39 22.68
N LEU A 83 -42.74 -13.30 21.37
CA LEU A 83 -42.15 -12.12 20.73
C LEU A 83 -43.19 -11.10 20.25
N ASP A 84 -44.44 -11.53 20.07
CA ASP A 84 -45.55 -10.72 19.54
C ASP A 84 -45.95 -9.54 20.46
N PHE A 85 -45.44 -9.53 21.70
CA PHE A 85 -45.74 -8.49 22.70
C PHE A 85 -44.85 -7.24 22.64
N ASP A 86 -43.72 -7.24 21.91
CA ASP A 86 -42.76 -6.10 21.96
C ASP A 86 -42.02 -5.79 20.63
N GLU A 87 -42.50 -6.32 19.49
CA GLU A 87 -41.94 -6.05 18.17
C GLU A 87 -41.97 -4.56 17.77
N ALA A 88 -42.77 -3.74 18.47
CA ALA A 88 -43.08 -2.37 18.07
C ALA A 88 -41.98 -1.33 18.36
N VAL A 89 -41.08 -1.54 19.34
CA VAL A 89 -40.20 -0.45 19.85
C VAL A 89 -38.69 -0.76 19.81
N ALA A 90 -38.23 -1.94 20.23
CA ALA A 90 -36.79 -2.26 20.29
C ALA A 90 -36.21 -2.86 18.99
N ALA A 91 -37.03 -3.59 18.22
CA ALA A 91 -36.60 -4.25 16.97
C ALA A 91 -36.43 -3.28 15.78
N LYS A 92 -36.86 -2.02 15.89
CA LYS A 92 -36.73 -1.03 14.81
C LYS A 92 -35.37 -0.36 14.75
N THR A 93 -34.64 -0.27 15.86
CA THR A 93 -33.37 0.46 15.95
C THR A 93 -32.14 -0.44 15.93
N ASP A 94 -32.21 -1.62 16.55
CA ASP A 94 -31.08 -2.55 16.59
C ASP A 94 -31.18 -3.63 15.49
N PRO A 95 -30.30 -3.58 14.46
CA PRO A 95 -30.33 -4.55 13.37
C PRO A 95 -30.00 -5.98 13.80
N TYR A 96 -29.17 -6.18 14.83
CA TYR A 96 -28.83 -7.52 15.33
C TYR A 96 -29.97 -8.10 16.16
N LEU A 97 -30.63 -7.28 16.97
CA LEU A 97 -31.82 -7.70 17.70
C LEU A 97 -32.94 -8.12 16.74
N ARG A 98 -33.20 -7.31 15.71
CA ARG A 98 -34.15 -7.64 14.64
C ARG A 98 -33.81 -8.97 13.96
N ALA A 99 -32.54 -9.23 13.70
CA ALA A 99 -32.09 -10.47 13.07
C ALA A 99 -32.35 -11.69 13.97
N ILE A 100 -32.05 -11.58 15.27
CA ILE A 100 -32.33 -12.62 16.26
C ILE A 100 -33.84 -12.89 16.33
N SER A 101 -34.65 -11.84 16.50
CA SER A 101 -36.10 -11.97 16.61
C SER A 101 -36.74 -12.55 15.34
N SER A 102 -36.31 -12.09 14.16
CA SER A 102 -36.80 -12.61 12.88
C SER A 102 -36.47 -14.09 12.70
N TYR A 103 -35.28 -14.53 13.14
CA TYR A 103 -34.91 -15.94 13.13
C TYR A 103 -35.70 -16.78 14.13
N ILE A 104 -35.98 -16.24 15.33
CA ILE A 104 -36.83 -16.92 16.32
C ILE A 104 -38.25 -17.11 15.76
N ALA A 105 -38.81 -16.08 15.12
CA ALA A 105 -40.15 -16.13 14.55
C ALA A 105 -40.26 -17.08 13.33
N THR A 106 -39.32 -16.98 12.38
CA THR A 106 -39.45 -17.67 11.07
C THR A 106 -38.63 -18.94 10.96
N GLY A 107 -37.46 -18.98 11.61
CA GLY A 107 -36.47 -20.06 11.46
C GLY A 107 -35.75 -20.06 10.12
N ASP A 108 -35.98 -19.04 9.30
CA ASP A 108 -35.43 -18.95 7.95
C ASP A 108 -34.19 -18.06 7.94
N TRP A 109 -33.03 -18.66 7.67
CA TRP A 109 -31.76 -17.94 7.52
C TRP A 109 -31.76 -16.93 6.37
N ALA A 110 -32.64 -17.08 5.37
CA ALA A 110 -32.75 -16.12 4.28
C ALA A 110 -33.28 -14.76 4.75
N THR A 111 -34.08 -14.71 5.82
CA THR A 111 -34.51 -13.44 6.43
C THR A 111 -33.32 -12.60 6.91
N ILE A 112 -32.34 -13.25 7.55
CA ILE A 112 -31.12 -12.60 8.05
C ILE A 112 -30.18 -12.26 6.89
N ALA A 113 -29.94 -13.20 5.97
CA ALA A 113 -29.05 -12.99 4.83
C ALA A 113 -29.50 -11.83 3.93
N ASN A 114 -30.81 -11.61 3.80
CA ASN A 114 -31.37 -10.51 3.01
C ASN A 114 -31.65 -9.23 3.84
N GLN A 115 -31.32 -9.22 5.13
CA GLN A 115 -31.53 -8.06 5.99
C GLN A 115 -30.44 -7.00 5.75
N ARG A 116 -30.67 -6.09 4.82
CA ARG A 116 -29.74 -4.99 4.46
C ARG A 116 -29.35 -4.04 5.59
N SER A 117 -30.04 -4.07 6.73
CA SER A 117 -29.63 -3.29 7.92
C SER A 117 -28.44 -3.91 8.65
N LEU A 118 -28.05 -5.15 8.33
CA LEU A 118 -26.85 -5.80 8.83
C LEU A 118 -25.67 -5.56 7.87
N PRO A 119 -24.43 -5.51 8.38
CA PRO A 119 -23.25 -5.47 7.53
C PRO A 119 -23.22 -6.66 6.56
N LEU A 120 -22.81 -6.42 5.30
CA LEU A 120 -22.74 -7.46 4.26
C LEU A 120 -21.83 -8.61 4.69
N ARG A 121 -20.77 -8.33 5.45
CA ARG A 121 -19.89 -9.35 6.02
C ARG A 121 -20.65 -10.38 6.86
N ASP A 122 -21.55 -9.92 7.73
CA ASP A 122 -22.29 -10.80 8.63
C ASP A 122 -23.39 -11.57 7.88
N ARG A 123 -24.05 -10.90 6.93
CA ARG A 123 -25.02 -11.52 6.00
C ARG A 123 -24.36 -12.62 5.18
N THR A 124 -23.16 -12.37 4.67
CA THR A 124 -22.34 -13.33 3.92
C THR A 124 -21.99 -14.54 4.76
N PHE A 125 -21.60 -14.32 6.03
CA PHE A 125 -21.29 -15.41 6.95
C PHE A 125 -22.51 -16.32 7.17
N VAL A 126 -23.70 -15.74 7.36
CA VAL A 126 -24.95 -16.49 7.51
C VAL A 126 -25.30 -17.26 6.24
N ALA A 127 -25.20 -16.62 5.08
CA ALA A 127 -25.49 -17.25 3.79
C ALA A 127 -24.55 -18.45 3.53
N VAL A 128 -23.24 -18.26 3.65
CA VAL A 128 -22.24 -19.31 3.39
C VAL A 128 -22.39 -20.50 4.33
N ARG A 129 -22.81 -20.28 5.57
CA ARG A 129 -22.96 -21.37 6.55
C ARG A 129 -24.26 -22.16 6.36
N ASN A 130 -25.35 -21.49 6.00
CA ASN A 130 -26.69 -22.07 6.12
C ASN A 130 -27.40 -22.33 4.78
N PHE A 131 -26.97 -21.72 3.68
CA PHE A 131 -27.56 -21.96 2.37
C PHE A 131 -26.97 -23.19 1.71
N ASN A 132 -27.78 -23.87 0.90
CA ASN A 132 -27.26 -24.85 -0.06
C ASN A 132 -26.59 -24.16 -1.27
N ASP A 133 -25.86 -24.93 -2.07
CA ASP A 133 -25.06 -24.38 -3.18
C ASP A 133 -25.89 -23.57 -4.20
N ASP A 134 -27.10 -24.02 -4.53
CA ASP A 134 -27.99 -23.32 -5.48
C ASP A 134 -28.56 -22.02 -4.92
N GLN A 135 -28.89 -22.00 -3.62
CA GLN A 135 -29.33 -20.80 -2.92
C GLN A 135 -28.17 -19.81 -2.76
N LEU A 136 -27.00 -20.29 -2.36
CA LEU A 136 -25.80 -19.48 -2.15
C LEU A 136 -25.32 -18.85 -3.46
N THR A 137 -25.28 -19.63 -4.54
CA THR A 137 -24.87 -19.14 -5.87
C THR A 137 -25.78 -18.01 -6.34
N ARG A 138 -27.11 -18.17 -6.23
CA ARG A 138 -28.07 -17.13 -6.59
C ARG A 138 -27.94 -15.90 -5.70
N TRP A 139 -27.81 -16.10 -4.38
CA TRP A 139 -27.67 -15.00 -3.43
C TRP A 139 -26.40 -14.18 -3.70
N LEU A 140 -25.25 -14.82 -3.87
CA LEU A 140 -23.99 -14.14 -4.17
C LEU A 140 -24.07 -13.34 -5.48
N ALA A 141 -24.68 -13.91 -6.53
CA ALA A 141 -24.86 -13.22 -7.80
C ALA A 141 -25.71 -11.95 -7.64
N THR A 142 -26.82 -12.04 -6.90
CA THR A 142 -27.68 -10.89 -6.61
C THR A 142 -26.94 -9.82 -5.80
N GLU A 143 -26.29 -10.18 -4.70
CA GLU A 143 -25.61 -9.20 -3.83
C GLU A 143 -24.43 -8.50 -4.52
N VAL A 144 -23.69 -9.22 -5.39
CA VAL A 144 -22.63 -8.60 -6.19
C VAL A 144 -23.21 -7.58 -7.17
N GLU A 145 -24.29 -7.91 -7.86
CA GLU A 145 -24.94 -6.98 -8.80
C GLU A 145 -25.52 -5.76 -8.07
N GLU A 146 -26.13 -5.97 -6.91
CA GLU A 146 -26.61 -4.89 -6.05
C GLU A 146 -25.46 -3.98 -5.61
N ALA A 147 -24.36 -4.54 -5.10
CA ALA A 147 -23.19 -3.78 -4.69
C ALA A 147 -22.58 -2.96 -5.84
N ILE A 148 -22.56 -3.49 -7.06
CA ILE A 148 -22.13 -2.75 -8.26
C ILE A 148 -23.10 -1.60 -8.55
N SER A 149 -24.39 -1.86 -8.55
CA SER A 149 -25.43 -0.87 -8.89
C SER A 149 -25.50 0.29 -7.90
N GLU A 150 -25.28 0.02 -6.62
CA GLU A 150 -25.35 0.99 -5.53
C GLU A 150 -24.00 1.68 -5.26
N GLY A 151 -22.90 1.09 -5.75
CA GLY A 151 -21.53 1.49 -5.45
C GLY A 151 -21.14 1.20 -4.00
N ASP A 152 -21.59 0.07 -3.45
CA ASP A 152 -21.32 -0.34 -2.08
C ASP A 152 -19.97 -1.03 -1.94
N ILE A 153 -19.03 -0.37 -1.27
CA ILE A 153 -17.66 -0.86 -1.05
C ILE A 153 -17.61 -2.11 -0.16
N GLU A 154 -18.65 -2.41 0.62
CA GLU A 154 -18.69 -3.68 1.37
C GLU A 154 -18.70 -4.89 0.43
N GLY A 155 -19.18 -4.72 -0.81
CA GLY A 155 -19.17 -5.75 -1.85
C GLY A 155 -17.78 -6.31 -2.18
N ILE A 156 -16.71 -5.61 -1.79
CA ILE A 156 -15.33 -6.13 -1.88
C ILE A 156 -15.17 -7.46 -1.12
N VAL A 157 -15.93 -7.67 -0.03
CA VAL A 157 -15.94 -8.94 0.72
C VAL A 157 -16.37 -10.11 -0.18
N LEU A 158 -17.27 -9.88 -1.13
CA LEU A 158 -17.78 -10.89 -2.05
C LEU A 158 -16.89 -11.03 -3.28
N THR A 159 -16.47 -9.92 -3.87
CA THR A 159 -15.75 -9.94 -5.15
C THR A 159 -14.26 -10.18 -4.99
N GLY A 160 -13.69 -9.89 -3.82
CA GLY A 160 -12.26 -9.81 -3.61
C GLY A 160 -11.58 -8.84 -4.59
N ILE A 161 -10.30 -9.09 -4.88
CA ILE A 161 -9.53 -8.33 -5.86
C ILE A 161 -9.82 -8.89 -7.27
N THR A 162 -10.92 -8.46 -7.87
CA THR A 162 -11.35 -8.87 -9.23
C THR A 162 -11.82 -7.66 -10.04
N GLU A 163 -12.13 -7.86 -11.32
CA GLU A 163 -12.67 -6.78 -12.18
C GLU A 163 -14.00 -6.22 -11.65
N LYS A 164 -14.82 -7.05 -10.98
CA LYS A 164 -16.09 -6.64 -10.36
C LYS A 164 -15.90 -5.61 -9.25
N MET A 165 -14.79 -5.68 -8.52
CA MET A 165 -14.42 -4.63 -7.55
C MET A 165 -14.20 -3.27 -8.24
N VAL A 166 -13.68 -3.26 -9.47
CA VAL A 166 -13.53 -2.02 -10.25
C VAL A 166 -14.89 -1.46 -10.64
N ASP A 167 -15.85 -2.33 -10.97
CA ASP A 167 -17.23 -1.91 -11.27
C ASP A 167 -17.92 -1.26 -10.06
N ILE A 168 -17.79 -1.88 -8.87
CA ILE A 168 -18.26 -1.30 -7.60
C ILE A 168 -17.64 0.08 -7.37
N LEU A 169 -16.31 0.20 -7.47
CA LEU A 169 -15.61 1.45 -7.23
C LEU A 169 -15.93 2.51 -8.29
N ALA A 170 -16.24 2.12 -9.53
CA ALA A 170 -16.67 3.05 -10.56
C ALA A 170 -17.99 3.72 -10.20
N LYS A 171 -18.98 2.93 -9.73
CA LYS A 171 -20.26 3.47 -9.26
C LYS A 171 -20.10 4.30 -7.98
N TYR A 172 -19.23 3.86 -7.06
CA TYR A 172 -18.88 4.63 -5.87
C TYR A 172 -18.30 6.01 -6.22
N VAL A 173 -17.34 6.08 -7.15
CA VAL A 173 -16.73 7.33 -7.60
C VAL A 173 -17.75 8.22 -8.31
N GLU A 174 -18.67 7.65 -9.10
CA GLU A 174 -19.75 8.40 -9.75
C GLU A 174 -20.67 9.06 -8.70
N LYS A 175 -21.02 8.33 -7.64
CA LYS A 175 -21.97 8.76 -6.61
C LYS A 175 -21.37 9.74 -5.60
N PHE A 176 -20.15 9.48 -5.14
CA PHE A 176 -19.52 10.22 -4.03
C PHE A 176 -18.41 11.17 -4.49
N HIS A 177 -17.97 11.08 -5.74
CA HIS A 177 -16.81 11.82 -6.28
C HIS A 177 -15.51 11.59 -5.50
N ASP A 178 -15.43 10.52 -4.70
CA ASP A 178 -14.24 10.15 -3.95
C ASP A 178 -13.30 9.27 -4.78
N ILE A 179 -12.55 9.94 -5.66
CA ILE A 179 -11.49 9.35 -6.47
C ILE A 179 -10.30 8.91 -5.61
N GLN A 180 -10.09 9.54 -4.44
CA GLN A 180 -8.96 9.25 -3.57
C GLN A 180 -9.07 7.84 -3.00
N THR A 181 -10.21 7.49 -2.40
CA THR A 181 -10.43 6.16 -1.81
C THR A 181 -10.29 5.08 -2.89
N ALA A 182 -10.96 5.24 -4.02
CA ALA A 182 -10.86 4.29 -5.14
C ALA A 182 -9.42 4.12 -5.63
N THR A 183 -8.67 5.23 -5.79
CA THR A 183 -7.27 5.18 -6.24
C THR A 183 -6.35 4.49 -5.23
N LEU A 184 -6.50 4.80 -3.94
CA LEU A 184 -5.65 4.25 -2.88
C LEU A 184 -5.88 2.75 -2.70
N VAL A 185 -7.14 2.32 -2.71
CA VAL A 185 -7.53 0.91 -2.68
C VAL A 185 -6.99 0.19 -3.92
N MET A 186 -7.25 0.71 -5.13
CA MET A 186 -6.79 0.07 -6.36
C MET A 186 -5.26 0.05 -6.51
N SER A 187 -4.51 0.87 -5.78
CA SER A 187 -3.03 0.87 -5.84
C SER A 187 -2.38 -0.45 -5.38
N TYR A 188 -3.10 -1.28 -4.63
CA TYR A 188 -2.64 -2.60 -4.18
C TYR A 188 -2.68 -3.65 -5.29
N CYS A 189 -3.57 -3.48 -6.27
CA CYS A 189 -3.86 -4.50 -7.26
C CYS A 189 -3.73 -4.01 -8.72
N SER A 190 -3.92 -2.74 -9.01
CA SER A 190 -3.74 -2.18 -10.36
C SER A 190 -2.47 -1.33 -10.46
N PRO A 191 -1.58 -1.58 -11.45
CA PRO A 191 -1.72 -2.47 -12.61
C PRO A 191 -1.05 -3.85 -12.42
N ARG A 192 -0.96 -4.36 -11.18
CA ARG A 192 -0.23 -5.61 -10.88
C ARG A 192 -1.01 -6.87 -11.26
N TYR A 193 -2.26 -6.95 -10.82
CA TYR A 193 -3.20 -8.05 -11.02
C TYR A 193 -4.36 -7.64 -11.93
N ILE A 194 -4.71 -6.34 -11.95
CA ILE A 194 -5.84 -5.79 -12.71
C ILE A 194 -5.34 -4.64 -13.60
N ASP A 195 -5.52 -4.77 -14.90
CA ASP A 195 -5.21 -3.73 -15.87
C ASP A 195 -6.50 -3.14 -16.47
N ASP A 196 -7.10 -2.18 -15.74
CA ASP A 196 -8.31 -1.48 -16.16
C ASP A 196 -8.01 0.02 -16.39
N TYR A 197 -8.51 0.55 -17.50
CA TYR A 197 -8.28 1.94 -17.89
C TYR A 197 -8.86 2.94 -16.88
N ARG A 198 -9.96 2.60 -16.20
CA ARG A 198 -10.62 3.43 -15.17
C ARG A 198 -9.69 3.63 -13.99
N CYS A 199 -8.97 2.60 -13.56
CA CYS A 199 -7.96 2.71 -12.50
C CYS A 199 -6.83 3.68 -12.86
N THR A 200 -6.39 3.65 -14.13
CA THR A 200 -5.40 4.61 -14.63
C THR A 200 -5.95 6.03 -14.69
N ALA A 201 -7.22 6.20 -15.09
CA ALA A 201 -7.90 7.50 -15.08
C ALA A 201 -8.01 8.08 -13.67
N TRP A 202 -8.45 7.28 -12.68
CA TRP A 202 -8.52 7.69 -11.28
C TRP A 202 -7.15 8.07 -10.72
N ARG A 203 -6.11 7.26 -11.01
CA ARG A 203 -4.73 7.56 -10.62
C ARG A 203 -4.25 8.91 -11.15
N ASN A 204 -4.53 9.20 -12.42
CA ASN A 204 -4.16 10.47 -13.05
C ASN A 204 -4.94 11.65 -12.46
N ALA A 205 -6.25 11.46 -12.22
CA ALA A 205 -7.10 12.47 -11.59
C ALA A 205 -6.65 12.79 -10.16
N TYR A 206 -6.34 11.77 -9.35
CA TYR A 206 -5.82 11.96 -7.99
C TYR A 206 -4.45 12.66 -7.99
N ARG A 207 -3.55 12.28 -8.91
CA ARG A 207 -2.27 12.97 -9.09
C ARG A 207 -2.45 14.44 -9.44
N ALA A 208 -3.36 14.75 -10.37
CA ALA A 208 -3.69 16.12 -10.76
C ALA A 208 -4.31 16.92 -9.61
N TYR A 209 -5.20 16.29 -8.84
CA TYR A 209 -5.79 16.86 -7.63
C TYR A 209 -4.72 17.28 -6.61
N LEU A 210 -3.80 16.36 -6.26
CA LEU A 210 -2.71 16.67 -5.33
C LEU A 210 -1.78 17.76 -5.87
N GLN A 211 -1.49 17.74 -7.17
CA GLN A 211 -0.66 18.76 -7.82
C GLN A 211 -1.30 20.16 -7.74
N ARG A 212 -2.61 20.27 -8.04
CA ARG A 212 -3.36 21.54 -7.97
C ARG A 212 -3.37 22.12 -6.56
N HIS A 213 -3.47 21.28 -5.54
CA HIS A 213 -3.50 21.69 -4.13
C HIS A 213 -2.10 21.86 -3.52
N LYS A 214 -1.03 21.80 -4.33
CA LYS A 214 0.36 21.92 -3.88
C LYS A 214 0.77 20.85 -2.84
N ALA A 215 0.05 19.72 -2.80
CA ALA A 215 0.34 18.58 -1.95
C ALA A 215 1.45 17.70 -2.56
N PHE A 216 2.61 18.32 -2.85
CA PHE A 216 3.67 17.71 -3.64
C PHE A 216 4.32 16.52 -2.94
N TYR A 217 4.46 16.58 -1.62
CA TYR A 217 5.03 15.50 -0.83
C TYR A 217 4.12 14.27 -0.86
N GLN A 218 2.81 14.46 -0.67
CA GLN A 218 1.80 13.41 -0.72
C GLN A 218 1.75 12.78 -2.12
N ARG A 219 1.78 13.61 -3.18
CA ARG A 219 1.85 13.13 -4.56
C ARG A 219 3.07 12.25 -4.79
N THR A 220 4.24 12.72 -4.38
CA THR A 220 5.50 12.00 -4.56
C THR A 220 5.52 10.70 -3.76
N LYS A 221 5.06 10.73 -2.51
CA LYS A 221 4.91 9.54 -1.66
C LYS A 221 3.99 8.51 -2.31
N PHE A 222 2.83 8.94 -2.79
CA PHE A 222 1.88 8.08 -3.50
C PHE A 222 2.51 7.45 -4.75
N GLU A 223 3.19 8.22 -5.59
CA GLU A 223 3.85 7.71 -6.80
C GLU A 223 4.93 6.68 -6.49
N VAL A 224 5.76 6.92 -5.48
CA VAL A 224 6.81 5.99 -5.04
C VAL A 224 6.21 4.68 -4.53
N GLU A 225 5.23 4.76 -3.61
CA GLU A 225 4.62 3.56 -3.02
C GLU A 225 3.77 2.78 -4.04
N SER A 226 3.02 3.46 -4.90
CA SER A 226 2.25 2.83 -5.98
C SER A 226 3.18 2.10 -6.95
N THR A 227 4.31 2.70 -7.33
CA THR A 227 5.31 2.05 -8.19
C THR A 227 5.90 0.82 -7.52
N LYS A 228 6.22 0.88 -6.22
CA LYS A 228 6.71 -0.28 -5.46
C LYS A 228 5.69 -1.43 -5.43
N ARG A 229 4.41 -1.12 -5.22
CA ARG A 229 3.31 -2.10 -5.17
C ARG A 229 3.00 -2.70 -6.54
N SER A 230 3.22 -1.96 -7.62
CA SER A 230 2.96 -2.37 -9.00
C SER A 230 3.86 -3.50 -9.53
N LYS A 231 4.84 -3.97 -8.76
CA LYS A 231 5.82 -4.96 -9.23
C LYS A 231 5.17 -6.32 -9.50
N SER A 232 5.36 -6.83 -10.71
CA SER A 232 5.16 -8.25 -11.07
C SER A 232 6.53 -8.86 -11.37
N ASP A 233 6.84 -10.01 -10.77
CA ASP A 233 8.13 -10.71 -10.96
C ASP A 233 9.37 -9.82 -10.73
N GLY A 234 9.27 -8.93 -9.74
CA GLY A 234 10.31 -7.95 -9.40
C GLY A 234 10.39 -6.73 -10.34
N ARG A 235 9.63 -6.70 -11.43
CA ARG A 235 9.59 -5.60 -12.42
C ARG A 235 8.38 -4.69 -12.17
N PRO A 236 8.58 -3.38 -11.94
CA PRO A 236 7.47 -2.43 -11.83
C PRO A 236 6.66 -2.37 -13.14
N THR A 237 5.34 -2.55 -13.05
CA THR A 237 4.43 -2.35 -14.19
C THR A 237 4.17 -0.86 -14.44
N ILE A 238 4.15 -0.05 -13.36
CA ILE A 238 4.21 1.41 -13.48
C ILE A 238 5.64 1.81 -13.81
N LYS A 239 5.82 2.41 -15.00
CA LYS A 239 7.13 2.92 -15.42
C LYS A 239 7.53 4.10 -14.52
N PRO A 240 8.67 4.01 -13.80
CA PRO A 240 9.17 5.16 -13.05
C PRO A 240 9.52 6.29 -14.03
N PRO A 241 9.50 7.56 -13.57
CA PRO A 241 9.92 8.68 -14.40
C PRO A 241 11.34 8.46 -14.91
N SER A 242 11.59 8.89 -16.16
CA SER A 242 12.91 8.79 -16.77
C SER A 242 13.94 9.55 -15.94
N ARG A 243 15.17 9.05 -15.93
CA ARG A 243 16.29 9.79 -15.35
C ARG A 243 16.41 11.13 -16.08
N GLN A 244 16.52 12.20 -15.32
CA GLN A 244 16.67 13.55 -15.87
C GLN A 244 18.11 13.83 -16.31
N ILE A 245 19.09 13.08 -15.77
CA ILE A 245 20.52 13.22 -16.06
C ILE A 245 21.15 11.82 -16.18
N ALA A 246 22.08 11.64 -17.12
CA ALA A 246 22.86 10.43 -17.33
C ALA A 246 24.34 10.76 -17.55
N LEU A 247 25.23 9.84 -17.17
CA LEU A 247 26.67 9.94 -17.44
C LEU A 247 27.03 9.11 -18.67
N ARG A 248 27.88 9.64 -19.55
CA ARG A 248 28.42 8.92 -20.72
C ARG A 248 29.94 8.92 -20.70
N CYS A 249 30.56 7.87 -21.24
CA CYS A 249 32.00 7.82 -21.42
C CYS A 249 32.40 8.70 -22.61
N VAL A 250 33.14 9.78 -22.39
CA VAL A 250 33.61 10.69 -23.46
C VAL A 250 34.43 9.98 -24.55
N TYR A 251 35.03 8.82 -24.25
CA TYR A 251 35.87 8.10 -25.21
C TYR A 251 35.10 7.13 -26.13
N CYS A 252 34.22 6.31 -25.57
CA CYS A 252 33.51 5.27 -26.34
C CYS A 252 32.00 5.50 -26.41
N ASP A 253 31.54 6.65 -25.91
CA ASP A 253 30.14 7.10 -25.80
C ASP A 253 29.19 6.12 -25.08
N ALA A 254 29.75 5.10 -24.41
CA ALA A 254 28.95 4.16 -23.65
C ALA A 254 28.25 4.87 -22.49
N GLU A 255 26.92 4.71 -22.41
CA GLU A 255 26.12 5.19 -21.28
C GLU A 255 26.53 4.46 -19.99
N THR A 256 27.03 5.22 -19.04
CA THR A 256 27.48 4.75 -17.74
C THR A 256 26.27 4.67 -16.80
N SER A 257 25.37 3.70 -16.99
CA SER A 257 24.30 3.48 -16.01
C SER A 257 24.87 2.84 -14.76
N LEU A 258 25.13 3.63 -13.70
CA LEU A 258 25.64 3.18 -12.39
C LEU A 258 24.86 2.00 -11.74
N LEU A 259 23.75 1.56 -12.34
CA LEU A 259 22.90 0.44 -11.91
C LEU A 259 22.79 -0.70 -12.94
N ARG A 260 23.55 -0.70 -14.05
CA ARG A 260 23.60 -1.84 -14.99
C ARG A 260 24.47 -2.96 -14.41
N ALA A 261 23.98 -3.60 -13.35
CA ALA A 261 24.43 -4.93 -12.95
C ALA A 261 23.69 -5.98 -13.80
N SER A 262 24.10 -6.13 -15.06
CA SER A 262 23.95 -7.35 -15.87
C SER A 262 24.68 -7.17 -17.20
N PRO A 263 25.51 -8.14 -17.63
CA PRO A 263 26.13 -8.09 -18.95
C PRO A 263 25.02 -8.19 -20.02
N ALA A 264 25.08 -7.28 -20.99
CA ALA A 264 24.25 -7.36 -22.18
C ALA A 264 24.59 -8.65 -22.95
N ALA A 265 23.59 -9.52 -23.15
CA ALA A 265 23.65 -10.53 -24.20
C ALA A 265 23.54 -9.84 -25.59
N PRO A 266 24.08 -10.44 -26.66
CA PRO A 266 24.15 -9.79 -27.97
C PRO A 266 22.78 -9.62 -28.61
N LEU A 267 22.69 -8.57 -29.43
CA LEU A 267 21.55 -8.15 -30.23
C LEU A 267 20.98 -9.28 -31.11
N THR A 268 19.76 -9.72 -30.83
CA THR A 268 18.80 -10.20 -31.83
C THR A 268 17.38 -9.72 -31.43
N GLY A 269 16.53 -9.48 -32.42
CA GLY A 269 15.45 -8.48 -32.39
C GLY A 269 14.33 -8.68 -31.37
N GLY A 270 13.78 -7.54 -30.94
CA GLY A 270 12.54 -7.43 -30.15
C GLY A 270 12.60 -6.26 -29.16
N PRO A 271 11.56 -5.40 -29.03
CA PRO A 271 11.59 -4.29 -28.08
C PRO A 271 11.38 -4.83 -26.66
N THR A 272 12.46 -5.24 -25.99
CA THR A 272 12.37 -5.80 -24.64
C THR A 272 12.73 -4.77 -23.57
N SER A 273 11.73 -4.52 -22.72
CA SER A 273 11.74 -3.66 -21.55
C SER A 273 12.91 -3.99 -20.60
N ALA A 274 13.86 -3.07 -20.47
CA ALA A 274 14.94 -3.16 -19.50
C ALA A 274 14.38 -2.89 -18.08
N SER A 275 14.20 -3.96 -17.31
CA SER A 275 13.93 -3.93 -15.88
C SER A 275 15.14 -3.41 -15.09
N ILE A 276 14.90 -2.52 -14.13
CA ILE A 276 15.92 -1.98 -13.21
C ILE A 276 15.58 -2.42 -11.77
N PRO A 277 16.51 -3.04 -11.01
CA PRO A 277 16.39 -3.21 -9.57
C PRO A 277 16.53 -1.85 -8.87
N GLY A 278 15.58 -1.51 -8.00
CA GLY A 278 15.63 -0.28 -7.19
C GLY A 278 16.71 -0.32 -6.09
N PRO A 279 17.03 0.82 -5.45
CA PRO A 279 18.21 1.00 -4.59
C PRO A 279 18.13 0.33 -3.20
N PHE A 280 17.12 -0.50 -2.94
CA PHE A 280 16.87 -1.10 -1.64
C PHE A 280 16.54 -2.58 -1.80
N GLN A 281 17.53 -3.40 -2.19
CA GLN A 281 17.47 -4.83 -1.95
C GLN A 281 18.30 -5.13 -0.69
N ASN A 282 17.62 -5.33 0.44
CA ASN A 282 18.19 -5.94 1.64
C ASN A 282 18.35 -7.47 1.45
N GLY A 283 19.05 -7.88 0.39
CA GLY A 283 19.46 -9.26 0.18
C GLY A 283 20.94 -9.38 0.50
N ARG A 284 21.31 -10.30 1.41
CA ARG A 284 22.69 -10.65 1.79
C ARG A 284 23.42 -11.39 0.65
N GLY A 285 23.49 -10.78 -0.53
CA GLY A 285 24.26 -11.24 -1.68
C GLY A 285 25.30 -10.18 -2.05
N VAL A 286 26.55 -10.58 -2.23
CA VAL A 286 27.64 -9.69 -2.65
C VAL A 286 27.32 -9.14 -4.04
N VAL A 287 26.79 -7.93 -4.12
CA VAL A 287 26.49 -7.26 -5.39
C VAL A 287 27.82 -6.93 -6.07
N HIS A 288 28.17 -7.68 -7.11
CA HIS A 288 29.34 -7.39 -7.95
C HIS A 288 29.12 -6.09 -8.73
N ASN A 289 30.02 -5.13 -8.53
CA ASN A 289 29.99 -3.85 -9.21
C ASN A 289 30.84 -3.94 -10.49
N PRO A 290 30.25 -3.97 -11.71
CA PRO A 290 31.01 -4.11 -12.96
C PRO A 290 31.92 -2.91 -13.26
N TYR A 291 31.78 -1.83 -12.49
CA TYR A 291 32.63 -0.64 -12.54
C TYR A 291 33.97 -0.81 -11.81
N THR A 292 34.10 -1.84 -10.96
CA THR A 292 35.31 -2.18 -10.20
C THR A 292 35.87 -3.56 -10.55
N GLU A 293 35.13 -4.34 -11.34
CA GLU A 293 35.48 -5.72 -11.69
C GLU A 293 36.49 -5.75 -12.86
N LYS A 294 37.62 -6.43 -12.61
CA LYS A 294 38.76 -6.65 -13.53
C LYS A 294 39.81 -5.54 -13.62
N MET A 295 40.10 -4.84 -12.52
CA MET A 295 41.26 -3.94 -12.47
C MET A 295 42.23 -4.32 -11.36
N VAL A 296 43.52 -4.31 -11.70
CA VAL A 296 44.65 -4.49 -10.75
C VAL A 296 44.67 -3.34 -9.72
N THR A 297 44.06 -2.20 -10.06
CA THR A 297 43.96 -1.01 -9.21
C THR A 297 42.50 -0.72 -8.87
N PRO A 298 42.14 -0.49 -7.60
CA PRO A 298 40.76 -0.19 -7.20
C PRO A 298 40.27 1.15 -7.76
N GLY A 299 39.07 1.18 -8.35
CA GLY A 299 38.36 2.42 -8.68
C GLY A 299 37.36 2.29 -9.82
N ILE A 300 36.73 3.42 -10.21
CA ILE A 300 35.64 3.46 -11.19
C ILE A 300 36.17 3.52 -12.61
N ALA A 301 35.76 2.58 -13.46
CA ALA A 301 36.08 2.58 -14.90
C ALA A 301 34.88 2.27 -15.79
N CYS A 302 34.96 2.71 -17.05
CA CYS A 302 33.96 2.40 -18.06
C CYS A 302 33.86 0.88 -18.26
N PRO A 303 32.67 0.27 -18.18
CA PRO A 303 32.53 -1.18 -18.33
C PRO A 303 32.84 -1.65 -19.76
N ASN A 304 32.70 -0.77 -20.76
CA ASN A 304 32.92 -1.06 -22.17
C ASN A 304 34.41 -0.96 -22.55
N CYS A 305 35.01 0.25 -22.46
CA CYS A 305 36.39 0.49 -22.90
C CYS A 305 37.44 0.40 -21.78
N LYS A 306 37.01 0.14 -20.53
CA LYS A 306 37.87 0.06 -19.33
C LYS A 306 38.66 1.34 -19.04
N ARG A 307 38.32 2.47 -19.66
CA ARG A 307 38.94 3.76 -19.36
C ARG A 307 38.40 4.30 -18.04
N HIS A 308 39.29 4.80 -17.19
CA HIS A 308 38.91 5.43 -15.93
C HIS A 308 38.18 6.76 -16.13
N LEU A 309 37.60 7.27 -15.04
CA LEU A 309 37.05 8.62 -14.99
C LEU A 309 38.13 9.69 -15.35
N PRO A 310 37.72 10.90 -15.75
CA PRO A 310 38.64 12.00 -16.02
C PRO A 310 39.54 12.34 -14.82
N ARG A 311 40.64 13.05 -15.09
CA ARG A 311 41.56 13.51 -14.06
C ARG A 311 41.02 14.76 -13.35
N CYS A 312 41.28 14.87 -12.06
CA CYS A 312 41.03 16.08 -11.30
C CYS A 312 41.86 17.22 -11.89
N VAL A 313 41.25 18.36 -12.19
CA VAL A 313 41.95 19.50 -12.79
C VAL A 313 42.96 20.18 -11.85
N VAL A 314 42.95 19.85 -10.55
CA VAL A 314 43.89 20.40 -9.56
C VAL A 314 45.13 19.51 -9.42
N CYS A 315 44.94 18.23 -9.07
CA CYS A 315 46.08 17.32 -8.85
C CYS A 315 46.45 16.45 -10.05
N LEU A 316 45.67 16.51 -11.13
CA LEU A 316 45.85 15.73 -12.36
C LEU A 316 45.80 14.21 -12.15
N GLU A 317 45.37 13.74 -10.99
CA GLU A 317 45.14 12.32 -10.72
C GLU A 317 43.71 11.91 -11.10
N VAL A 318 43.53 10.62 -11.41
CA VAL A 318 42.25 10.06 -11.84
C VAL A 318 41.25 10.05 -10.68
N VAL A 319 40.07 10.64 -10.88
CA VAL A 319 39.05 10.64 -9.83
C VAL A 319 38.40 9.27 -9.65
N GLY A 320 37.95 8.98 -8.43
CA GLY A 320 37.34 7.69 -8.10
C GLY A 320 38.33 6.52 -7.99
N ILE A 321 39.64 6.82 -7.93
CA ILE A 321 40.74 5.90 -7.60
C ILE A 321 41.46 6.45 -6.36
N PRO A 322 42.04 5.61 -5.48
CA PRO A 322 42.92 6.08 -4.40
C PRO A 322 44.08 6.91 -4.94
N ARG A 323 44.32 8.07 -4.32
CA ARG A 323 45.40 9.00 -4.66
C ARG A 323 46.75 8.51 -4.16
N SER A 324 47.83 8.94 -4.80
CA SER A 324 49.19 8.52 -4.45
C SER A 324 49.63 9.02 -3.07
N ASP A 325 49.16 10.21 -2.67
CA ASP A 325 49.42 10.87 -1.39
C ASP A 325 48.56 10.34 -0.23
N THR A 326 47.51 9.57 -0.55
CA THR A 326 46.60 8.97 0.43
C THR A 326 46.19 7.56 -0.02
N PRO A 327 47.11 6.57 0.04
CA PRO A 327 46.85 5.21 -0.41
C PRO A 327 45.76 4.54 0.44
N ALA A 328 45.02 3.59 -0.17
CA ALA A 328 43.87 2.93 0.44
C ALA A 328 44.15 2.18 1.76
N ALA A 329 45.42 1.90 2.07
CA ALA A 329 45.86 1.18 3.28
C ALA A 329 45.92 2.04 4.55
N ALA A 330 45.79 3.37 4.46
CA ALA A 330 45.68 4.25 5.62
C ALA A 330 44.22 4.32 6.11
N ALA A 331 43.72 3.21 6.67
CA ALA A 331 42.37 3.12 7.22
C ALA A 331 42.31 3.84 8.57
N ASP A 332 41.77 5.05 8.55
CA ASP A 332 41.32 5.80 9.73
C ASP A 332 39.77 5.74 9.74
N PRO A 333 39.09 5.35 10.84
CA PRO A 333 37.67 4.93 10.83
C PRO A 333 36.64 6.04 10.63
N GLU A 334 37.06 7.27 10.38
CA GLU A 334 36.16 8.40 10.19
C GLU A 334 35.63 8.46 8.74
N ALA A 335 34.33 8.15 8.59
CA ALA A 335 33.57 8.13 7.33
C ALA A 335 33.68 9.41 6.47
N THR A 336 34.22 10.49 7.03
CA THR A 336 34.46 11.79 6.39
C THR A 336 35.55 11.74 5.30
N LYS A 337 36.50 10.78 5.34
CA LYS A 337 37.57 10.63 4.31
C LYS A 337 37.14 9.86 3.04
N LEU A 338 36.02 9.14 3.06
CA LEU A 338 35.52 8.47 1.84
C LEU A 338 34.82 9.48 0.92
N ALA A 339 34.15 10.48 1.51
CA ALA A 339 33.49 11.56 0.78
C ALA A 339 34.48 12.52 0.11
N SER A 340 35.65 12.80 0.71
CA SER A 340 36.65 13.71 0.13
C SER A 340 37.22 13.21 -1.21
N ARG A 341 37.22 11.91 -1.44
CA ARG A 341 37.64 11.27 -2.69
C ARG A 341 36.56 11.23 -3.77
N PHE A 342 35.34 11.67 -3.44
CA PHE A 342 34.20 11.58 -4.36
C PHE A 342 34.42 12.55 -5.54
N PRO A 343 34.19 12.10 -6.79
CA PRO A 343 34.28 12.98 -7.95
C PRO A 343 33.18 14.04 -7.90
N THR A 344 33.55 15.29 -8.13
CA THR A 344 32.65 16.44 -8.29
C THR A 344 32.85 17.04 -9.66
N PHE A 345 31.79 17.52 -10.29
CA PHE A 345 31.86 18.10 -11.63
C PHE A 345 30.85 19.23 -11.77
N CYS A 346 31.21 20.24 -12.55
CA CYS A 346 30.31 21.33 -12.88
C CYS A 346 29.48 20.96 -14.12
N LEU A 347 28.16 21.05 -14.04
CA LEU A 347 27.28 20.81 -15.21
C LEU A 347 27.39 21.88 -16.31
N LYS A 348 28.13 22.97 -16.08
CA LYS A 348 28.30 24.06 -17.05
C LYS A 348 29.63 23.99 -17.82
N CYS A 349 30.73 23.68 -17.15
CA CYS A 349 32.05 23.58 -17.79
C CYS A 349 32.60 22.16 -17.86
N GLU A 350 31.89 21.17 -17.28
CA GLU A 350 32.20 19.73 -17.35
C GLU A 350 33.56 19.32 -16.76
N HIS A 351 34.29 20.26 -16.15
CA HIS A 351 35.53 19.99 -15.43
C HIS A 351 35.29 19.24 -14.13
N VAL A 352 36.20 18.32 -13.83
CA VAL A 352 36.07 17.36 -12.73
C VAL A 352 37.13 17.62 -11.66
N LEU A 353 36.74 17.53 -10.39
CA LEU A 353 37.60 17.70 -9.22
C LEU A 353 37.34 16.59 -8.20
N HIS A 354 38.34 16.28 -7.37
CA HIS A 354 38.08 15.62 -6.08
C HIS A 354 37.31 16.57 -5.16
N LEU A 355 36.43 16.05 -4.31
CA LEU A 355 35.62 16.86 -3.40
C LEU A 355 36.48 17.71 -2.45
N ASP A 356 37.60 17.18 -1.94
CA ASP A 356 38.53 17.93 -1.09
C ASP A 356 39.23 19.07 -1.83
N HIS A 357 39.76 18.83 -3.03
CA HIS A 357 40.38 19.88 -3.85
C HIS A 357 39.35 20.94 -4.28
N ALA A 358 38.12 20.52 -4.58
CA ALA A 358 37.03 21.45 -4.82
C ALA A 358 36.78 22.32 -3.58
N ARG A 359 36.64 21.72 -2.39
CA ARG A 359 36.46 22.46 -1.13
C ARG A 359 37.61 23.44 -0.86
N GLN A 360 38.86 23.01 -1.03
CA GLN A 360 40.04 23.86 -0.81
C GLN A 360 40.11 25.03 -1.79
N TRP A 361 39.89 24.76 -3.08
CA TRP A 361 39.92 25.79 -4.12
C TRP A 361 38.78 26.80 -3.92
N PHE A 362 37.55 26.31 -3.77
CA PHE A 362 36.36 27.13 -3.66
C PHE A 362 36.16 27.79 -2.28
N ALA A 363 37.00 27.47 -1.29
CA ALA A 363 37.08 28.25 -0.06
C ALA A 363 37.62 29.67 -0.31
N ARG A 364 38.38 29.89 -1.39
CA ARG A 364 39.03 31.17 -1.72
C ARG A 364 38.67 31.71 -3.10
N HIS A 365 38.15 30.88 -3.98
CA HIS A 365 37.87 31.23 -5.38
C HIS A 365 36.43 30.93 -5.76
N ASN A 366 35.87 31.71 -6.68
CA ASN A 366 34.52 31.47 -7.20
C ASN A 366 34.53 30.88 -8.62
N GLU A 367 35.68 30.94 -9.30
CA GLU A 367 35.87 30.50 -10.69
C GLU A 367 36.58 29.15 -10.77
N CYS A 368 36.43 28.47 -11.90
CA CYS A 368 37.04 27.18 -12.18
C CYS A 368 38.57 27.28 -12.12
N PRO A 369 39.28 26.27 -11.55
CA PRO A 369 40.75 26.27 -11.54
C PRO A 369 41.38 26.03 -12.92
N VAL A 370 40.59 25.67 -13.95
CA VAL A 370 41.13 25.47 -15.30
C VAL A 370 41.47 26.82 -15.92
N PRO A 371 42.70 27.01 -16.43
CA PRO A 371 43.09 28.23 -17.14
C PRO A 371 42.09 28.59 -18.24
N GLU A 372 41.81 29.89 -18.41
CA GLU A 372 40.82 30.43 -19.35
C GLU A 372 39.35 30.02 -19.12
N CYS A 373 39.05 29.16 -18.14
CA CYS A 373 37.68 28.79 -17.79
C CYS A 373 37.08 29.77 -16.77
N ARG A 374 36.25 30.71 -17.24
CA ARG A 374 35.58 31.71 -16.38
C ARG A 374 34.28 31.22 -15.75
N CYS A 375 34.09 29.89 -15.67
CA CYS A 375 32.87 29.33 -15.09
C CYS A 375 32.85 29.53 -13.57
N ARG A 376 31.79 30.18 -13.06
CA ARG A 376 31.56 30.35 -11.61
C ARG A 376 31.06 29.05 -10.97
N CYS A 377 31.96 28.07 -10.85
CA CYS A 377 31.64 26.72 -10.39
C CYS A 377 31.16 26.68 -8.93
N ASN A 378 31.54 27.67 -8.11
CA ASN A 378 31.08 27.80 -6.72
C ASN A 378 29.72 28.50 -6.57
N PHE A 379 28.98 28.68 -7.66
CA PHE A 379 27.69 29.37 -7.61
C PHE A 379 26.65 28.54 -6.84
N ARG A 380 26.19 29.07 -5.70
CA ARG A 380 25.10 28.50 -4.91
C ARG A 380 23.78 29.09 -5.40
N ALA A 381 23.05 28.33 -6.23
CA ALA A 381 21.81 28.80 -6.87
C ALA A 381 20.71 29.20 -5.87
N ASN A 382 20.71 28.62 -4.66
CA ASN A 382 19.71 28.86 -3.63
C ASN A 382 20.38 29.22 -2.29
N PRO A 383 20.73 30.50 -2.05
CA PRO A 383 21.45 30.90 -0.83
C PRO A 383 20.71 30.56 0.47
N GLU A 384 19.39 30.39 0.40
CA GLU A 384 18.51 30.08 1.53
C GLU A 384 18.61 28.63 2.01
N LEU A 385 19.22 27.74 1.21
CA LEU A 385 19.39 26.33 1.58
C LEU A 385 20.52 26.07 2.60
N ASN A 386 21.11 27.11 3.19
CA ASN A 386 22.12 27.01 4.27
C ASN A 386 23.09 25.84 4.07
N TYR A 387 23.75 25.80 2.91
CA TYR A 387 24.75 24.79 2.59
C TYR A 387 25.93 24.91 3.59
N ARG A 388 25.88 24.12 4.67
CA ARG A 388 26.94 23.99 5.67
C ARG A 388 28.11 23.16 5.14
#